data_AF-A0A9P0TQ04-F1
#
_entry.id   AF-A0A9P0TQ04-F1
#
_cell.length_a   1.000
_cell.length_b   1.000
_cell.length_c   1.000
_cell.angle_alpha   90.00
_cell.angle_beta   90.00
_cell.angle_gamma   90.00
#
_symmetry.space_group_name_H-M   'P 1'
#
loop_
_entity.id
_entity.type
_entity.pdbx_description
1 polymer ?
#
loop_
_entity_poly.entity_id
_entity_poly.type
_entity_poly.pdbx_seq_one_letter_code
_entity_poly.pdbx_strand_id
1 'polypeptide(L)'
;MNTCDELRFEKIFQTMLKAMRLNKTHPNIPRDKKWFLKFIIMYGIFMLGISFAAYSTFFHDLKDGNFSQACYHGVLIVIFTVVSLYHIVMRWHRFRFQDLINQMKEDYDVAKHFAVEDYNVVLDYAKRGKMIMYTWLALALSCVIIHQLSAILPMVHNAAMTGEFQCVHLYNITYPGNLEIWKNETSVCLSLFALFTYGYIYAVIMYIAGPALGPILMLHGCGQLELVRRRIAETYSKRNKGFEVHNLKLAAKHLSMTYKYDVSDLLVLDTYMNL
;
A
#
# COMPACT_ATOMS: atom_id res chain seq x y z
N MET A 1 0.18 -15.75 -30.57
CA MET A 1 0.06 -14.63 -29.61
C MET A 1 1.42 -14.50 -28.94
N ASN A 2 2.14 -13.38 -29.11
CA ASN A 2 3.51 -13.23 -28.61
C ASN A 2 3.55 -13.32 -27.08
N THR A 3 4.01 -14.45 -26.55
CA THR A 3 4.11 -14.74 -25.11
C THR A 3 5.00 -13.73 -24.39
N CYS A 4 6.02 -13.17 -25.05
CA CYS A 4 6.94 -12.18 -24.47
C CYS A 4 6.29 -10.87 -24.00
N ASP A 5 5.08 -10.53 -24.47
CA ASP A 5 4.38 -9.31 -24.06
C ASP A 5 3.58 -9.45 -22.75
N GLU A 6 3.49 -10.65 -22.19
CA GLU A 6 2.85 -10.87 -20.89
C GLU A 6 3.76 -10.44 -19.73
N LEU A 7 5.07 -10.71 -19.83
CA LEU A 7 6.04 -10.41 -18.79
C LEU A 7 6.61 -8.98 -18.92
N ARG A 8 5.76 -7.98 -18.77
CA ARG A 8 6.16 -6.56 -18.74
C ARG A 8 5.74 -5.93 -17.43
N PHE A 9 6.70 -5.45 -16.65
CA PHE A 9 6.47 -4.92 -15.30
C PHE A 9 5.37 -3.85 -15.28
N GLU A 10 5.43 -2.88 -16.18
CA GLU A 10 4.46 -1.78 -16.27
C GLU A 10 3.04 -2.26 -16.59
N LYS A 11 2.92 -3.37 -17.32
CA LYS A 11 1.63 -3.97 -17.69
C LYS A 11 1.06 -4.78 -16.52
N ILE A 12 1.91 -5.51 -15.80
CA ILE A 12 1.50 -6.35 -14.67
C ILE A 12 1.12 -5.48 -13.47
N PHE A 13 1.93 -4.49 -13.14
CA PHE A 13 1.79 -3.66 -11.93
C PHE A 13 1.32 -2.22 -12.21
N GLN A 14 0.59 -2.01 -13.31
CA GLN A 14 0.12 -0.68 -13.73
C GLN A 14 -0.69 0.04 -12.63
N THR A 15 -1.55 -0.69 -11.92
CA THR A 15 -2.41 -0.15 -10.85
C THR A 15 -1.57 0.41 -9.70
N MET A 16 -0.58 -0.35 -9.23
CA MET A 16 0.38 0.11 -8.23
C MET A 16 1.16 1.34 -8.70
N LEU A 17 1.67 1.32 -9.93
CA LEU A 17 2.40 2.48 -10.49
C LEU A 17 1.52 3.73 -10.60
N LYS A 18 0.24 3.58 -10.97
CA LYS A 18 -0.73 4.68 -10.97
C LYS A 18 -0.97 5.19 -9.55
N ALA A 19 -1.16 4.30 -8.59
CA ALA A 19 -1.35 4.65 -7.18
C ALA A 19 -0.15 5.46 -6.64
N MET A 20 1.08 4.99 -6.87
CA MET A 20 2.31 5.71 -6.54
C MET A 20 2.43 7.10 -7.19
N ARG A 21 1.88 7.29 -8.39
CA ARG A 21 1.89 8.61 -9.07
C ARG A 21 0.81 9.54 -8.53
N LEU A 22 -0.33 8.99 -8.11
CA LEU A 22 -1.45 9.75 -7.54
C LEU A 22 -1.07 10.30 -6.16
N ASN A 23 -0.58 9.44 -5.25
CA ASN A 23 -0.10 9.84 -3.92
C ASN A 23 1.29 10.51 -3.92
N LYS A 24 1.92 10.67 -5.09
CA LYS A 24 3.23 11.32 -5.26
C LYS A 24 4.41 10.61 -4.57
N THR A 25 4.30 9.30 -4.34
CA THR A 25 5.40 8.48 -3.81
C THR A 25 6.24 7.78 -4.88
N HIS A 26 5.83 7.82 -6.16
CA HIS A 26 6.57 7.19 -7.25
C HIS A 26 8.03 7.71 -7.30
N PRO A 27 9.05 6.83 -7.34
CA PRO A 27 10.45 7.25 -7.21
C PRO A 27 10.92 8.28 -8.25
N ASN A 28 10.46 8.13 -9.50
CA ASN A 28 10.86 8.99 -10.62
C ASN A 28 10.22 10.39 -10.62
N ILE A 29 9.36 10.73 -9.65
CA ILE A 29 8.76 12.07 -9.62
C ILE A 29 9.78 13.10 -9.09
N PRO A 30 10.06 14.18 -9.83
CA PRO A 30 10.95 15.24 -9.35
C PRO A 30 10.31 15.97 -8.16
N ARG A 31 11.13 16.28 -7.14
CA ARG A 31 10.70 16.96 -5.91
C ARG A 31 11.01 18.45 -6.00
N ASP A 32 10.34 19.13 -6.91
CA ASP A 32 10.43 20.57 -7.08
C ASP A 32 9.49 21.31 -6.10
N LYS A 33 9.56 22.65 -6.10
CA LYS A 33 8.68 23.49 -5.26
C LYS A 33 7.19 23.25 -5.55
N LYS A 34 6.82 22.96 -6.81
CA LYS A 34 5.43 22.67 -7.22
C LYS A 34 4.94 21.36 -6.61
N TRP A 35 5.79 20.33 -6.58
CA TRP A 35 5.50 19.08 -5.90
C TRP A 35 5.31 19.30 -4.40
N PHE A 36 6.18 20.09 -3.76
CA PHE A 36 6.09 20.36 -2.33
C PHE A 36 4.77 21.07 -1.95
N LEU A 37 4.36 22.08 -2.73
CA LEU A 37 3.09 22.76 -2.54
C LEU A 37 1.90 21.79 -2.66
N LYS A 38 1.89 20.96 -3.71
CA LYS A 38 0.84 19.94 -3.89
C LYS A 38 0.82 18.94 -2.75
N PHE A 39 1.99 18.54 -2.25
CA PHE A 39 2.11 17.64 -1.12
C PHE A 39 1.55 18.25 0.16
N ILE A 40 1.87 19.52 0.48
CA ILE A 40 1.33 20.21 1.65
C ILE A 40 -0.19 20.26 1.58
N ILE A 41 -0.78 20.59 0.43
CA ILE A 41 -2.24 20.67 0.29
C ILE A 41 -2.86 19.28 0.51
N MET A 42 -2.35 18.27 -0.21
CA MET A 42 -2.87 16.90 -0.17
C MET A 42 -2.75 16.29 1.23
N TYR A 43 -1.55 16.36 1.81
CA TYR A 43 -1.25 15.78 3.11
C TYR A 43 -1.80 16.65 4.27
N GLY A 44 -1.93 17.96 4.08
CA GLY A 44 -2.55 18.85 5.07
C GLY A 44 -4.02 18.54 5.28
N ILE A 45 -4.77 18.27 4.21
CA ILE A 45 -6.17 17.80 4.30
C ILE A 45 -6.22 16.45 5.04
N PHE A 46 -5.32 15.52 4.72
CA PHE A 46 -5.22 14.24 5.42
C PHE A 46 -4.92 14.43 6.92
N MET A 47 -3.99 15.33 7.26
CA MET A 47 -3.61 15.64 8.63
C MET A 47 -4.71 16.39 9.42
N LEU A 48 -5.61 17.09 8.74
CA LEU A 48 -6.75 17.72 9.39
C LEU A 48 -7.71 16.67 9.99
N GLY A 49 -7.98 15.60 9.25
CA GLY A 49 -8.85 14.51 9.71
C GLY A 49 -8.33 13.80 10.97
N ILE A 50 -7.04 13.45 10.98
CA ILE A 50 -6.40 12.85 12.18
C ILE A 50 -6.39 13.83 13.35
N SER A 51 -6.23 15.13 13.11
CA SER A 51 -6.25 16.14 14.18
C SER A 51 -7.62 16.21 14.86
N PHE A 52 -8.72 16.11 14.11
CA PHE A 52 -10.07 16.02 14.69
C PHE A 52 -10.29 14.72 15.46
N ALA A 53 -9.87 13.58 14.91
CA ALA A 53 -9.97 12.29 15.61
C ALA A 53 -9.16 12.26 16.91
N ALA A 54 -7.92 12.76 16.87
CA ALA A 54 -7.06 12.88 18.05
C ALA A 54 -7.64 13.85 19.08
N TYR A 55 -8.17 14.99 18.64
CA TYR A 55 -8.82 15.94 19.54
C TYR A 55 -10.00 15.30 20.28
N SER A 56 -10.92 14.64 19.57
CA SER A 56 -12.05 13.94 20.19
C SER A 56 -11.56 12.87 21.17
N THR A 57 -10.61 12.03 20.74
CA THR A 57 -10.11 10.92 21.56
C THR A 57 -9.47 11.40 22.87
N PHE A 58 -8.52 12.33 22.81
CA PHE A 58 -7.73 12.73 23.97
C PHE A 58 -8.40 13.78 24.86
N PHE A 59 -9.24 14.64 24.28
CA PHE A 59 -9.84 15.75 25.03
C PHE A 59 -11.29 15.50 25.44
N HIS A 60 -11.98 14.52 24.85
CA HIS A 60 -13.37 14.18 25.18
C HIS A 60 -13.49 12.70 25.57
N ASP A 61 -13.33 11.78 24.62
CA ASP A 61 -13.69 10.36 24.81
C ASP A 61 -12.97 9.71 26.01
N LEU A 62 -11.66 9.94 26.17
CA LEU A 62 -10.90 9.42 27.30
C LEU A 62 -11.20 10.15 28.63
N LYS A 63 -11.57 11.43 28.59
CA LYS A 63 -11.89 12.20 29.80
C LYS A 63 -13.27 11.86 30.34
N ASP A 64 -14.21 11.62 29.44
CA ASP A 64 -15.60 11.28 29.78
C ASP A 64 -15.78 9.77 30.08
N GLY A 65 -14.70 8.99 30.04
CA GLY A 65 -14.71 7.55 30.28
C GLY A 65 -15.37 6.74 29.16
N ASN A 66 -15.56 7.31 27.97
CA ASN A 66 -16.16 6.65 26.82
C ASN A 66 -15.13 5.83 26.04
N PHE A 67 -14.63 4.76 26.68
CA PHE A 67 -13.57 3.92 26.12
C PHE A 67 -13.93 3.29 24.77
N SER A 68 -15.20 2.95 24.54
CA SER A 68 -15.63 2.36 23.27
C SER A 68 -15.44 3.34 22.10
N GLN A 69 -15.81 4.61 22.28
CA GLN A 69 -15.56 5.63 21.25
C GLN A 69 -14.08 5.95 21.11
N ALA A 70 -13.35 6.05 22.23
CA ALA A 70 -11.91 6.25 22.20
C ALA A 70 -11.19 5.15 21.40
N CYS A 71 -11.62 3.88 21.52
CA CYS A 71 -11.07 2.77 20.73
C CYS A 71 -11.43 2.90 19.25
N TYR A 72 -12.69 3.25 18.92
CA TYR A 72 -13.14 3.42 17.54
C TYR A 72 -12.36 4.54 16.82
N HIS A 73 -12.21 5.70 17.45
CA HIS A 73 -11.38 6.80 16.96
C HIS A 73 -9.88 6.47 16.99
N GLY A 74 -9.43 5.66 17.96
CA GLY A 74 -8.06 5.16 18.05
C GLY A 74 -7.66 4.33 16.83
N VAL A 75 -8.54 3.43 16.35
CA VAL A 75 -8.31 2.67 15.10
C VAL A 75 -8.11 3.61 13.92
N LEU A 76 -8.90 4.68 13.83
CA LEU A 76 -8.74 5.70 12.80
C LEU A 76 -7.35 6.34 12.88
N ILE A 77 -6.94 6.80 14.07
CA ILE A 77 -5.61 7.40 14.30
C ILE A 77 -4.48 6.43 13.90
N VAL A 78 -4.61 5.14 14.22
CA VAL A 78 -3.64 4.10 13.82
C VAL A 78 -3.56 3.98 12.31
N ILE A 79 -4.68 3.88 11.60
CA ILE A 79 -4.70 3.82 10.13
C ILE A 79 -4.02 5.04 9.52
N PHE A 80 -4.35 6.24 9.99
CA PHE A 80 -3.71 7.47 9.53
C PHE A 80 -2.20 7.44 9.77
N THR A 81 -1.76 6.99 10.96
CA THR A 81 -0.34 6.89 11.33
C THR A 81 0.41 5.91 10.43
N VAL A 82 -0.16 4.73 10.19
CA VAL A 82 0.43 3.70 9.31
C VAL A 82 0.58 4.23 7.88
N VAL A 83 -0.45 4.88 7.34
CA VAL A 83 -0.42 5.52 6.01
C VAL A 83 0.69 6.58 5.94
N SER A 84 0.82 7.40 6.99
CA SER A 84 1.88 8.41 7.12
C SER A 84 3.27 7.77 7.13
N LEU A 85 3.47 6.70 7.89
CA LEU A 85 4.73 5.96 7.95
C LEU A 85 5.10 5.39 6.59
N TYR A 86 4.19 4.72 5.89
CA TYR A 86 4.45 4.24 4.53
C TYR A 86 4.85 5.35 3.59
N HIS A 87 4.17 6.49 3.66
CA HIS A 87 4.52 7.63 2.84
C HIS A 87 5.93 8.16 3.16
N ILE A 88 6.30 8.25 4.44
CA ILE A 88 7.64 8.69 4.87
C ILE A 88 8.69 7.69 4.38
N VAL A 89 8.50 6.39 4.60
CA VAL A 89 9.43 5.34 4.18
C VAL A 89 9.65 5.35 2.67
N MET A 90 8.57 5.35 1.88
CA MET A 90 8.65 5.43 0.42
C MET A 90 9.37 6.70 -0.06
N ARG A 91 9.21 7.79 0.68
CA ARG A 91 9.87 9.06 0.36
C ARG A 91 11.35 9.04 0.72
N TRP A 92 11.69 8.52 1.88
CA TRP A 92 13.06 8.50 2.38
C TRP A 92 13.92 7.55 1.55
N HIS A 93 13.44 6.33 1.31
CA HIS A 93 14.16 5.29 0.59
C HIS A 93 13.85 5.26 -0.92
N ARG A 94 13.53 6.42 -1.51
CA ARG A 94 13.04 6.48 -2.90
C ARG A 94 14.00 5.83 -3.90
N PHE A 95 15.30 6.02 -3.72
CA PHE A 95 16.32 5.52 -4.65
C PHE A 95 16.42 3.99 -4.54
N ARG A 96 16.35 3.45 -3.33
CA ARG A 96 16.27 1.99 -3.13
C ARG A 96 15.04 1.40 -3.83
N PHE A 97 13.87 2.00 -3.64
CA PHE A 97 12.66 1.53 -4.35
C PHE A 97 12.77 1.67 -5.87
N GLN A 98 13.44 2.71 -6.36
CA GLN A 98 13.72 2.87 -7.79
C GLN A 98 14.61 1.74 -8.31
N ASP A 99 15.70 1.45 -7.60
CA ASP A 99 16.66 0.41 -7.96
C ASP A 99 16.00 -0.97 -7.96
N LEU A 100 15.21 -1.28 -6.93
CA LEU A 100 14.45 -2.53 -6.84
C LEU A 100 13.44 -2.69 -7.99
N ILE A 101 12.70 -1.63 -8.31
CA ILE A 101 11.75 -1.64 -9.44
C ILE A 101 12.50 -1.81 -10.77
N ASN A 102 13.64 -1.15 -10.96
CA ASN A 102 14.44 -1.27 -12.17
C ASN A 102 15.05 -2.67 -12.31
N GLN A 103 15.56 -3.23 -11.22
CA GLN A 103 16.08 -4.60 -11.19
C GLN A 103 14.99 -5.61 -11.58
N MET A 104 13.78 -5.48 -11.05
CA MET A 104 12.65 -6.33 -11.47
C MET A 104 12.34 -6.21 -12.97
N LYS A 105 12.44 -5.01 -13.55
CA LYS A 105 12.22 -4.80 -14.98
C LYS A 105 13.29 -5.49 -15.82
N GLU A 106 14.55 -5.29 -15.45
CA GLU A 106 15.70 -5.92 -16.11
C GLU A 106 15.60 -7.44 -16.03
N ASP A 107 15.29 -7.99 -14.85
CA ASP A 107 15.09 -9.43 -14.66
C ASP A 107 13.95 -9.97 -15.52
N TYR A 108 12.84 -9.24 -15.66
CA TYR A 108 11.73 -9.60 -16.54
C TYR A 108 12.10 -9.54 -18.03
N ASP A 109 12.90 -8.54 -18.43
CA ASP A 109 13.37 -8.42 -19.81
C ASP A 109 14.32 -9.56 -20.17
N VAL A 110 15.24 -9.92 -19.27
CA VAL A 110 16.14 -11.07 -19.43
C VAL A 110 15.35 -12.39 -19.47
N ALA A 111 14.33 -12.54 -18.63
CA ALA A 111 13.53 -13.77 -18.56
C ALA A 111 12.77 -14.08 -19.86
N LYS A 112 12.47 -13.08 -20.70
CA LYS A 112 11.85 -13.29 -22.03
C LYS A 112 12.72 -14.12 -22.98
N HIS A 113 14.00 -14.31 -22.66
CA HIS A 113 14.95 -15.07 -23.48
C HIS A 113 15.32 -16.40 -22.83
N PHE A 114 14.69 -16.76 -21.71
CA PHE A 114 14.87 -18.06 -21.08
C PHE A 114 14.18 -19.18 -21.86
N ALA A 115 14.57 -20.42 -21.55
CA ALA A 115 13.80 -21.59 -21.94
C ALA A 115 12.35 -21.46 -21.42
N VAL A 116 11.41 -22.07 -22.15
CA VAL A 116 9.96 -21.92 -21.88
C VAL A 116 9.62 -22.29 -20.44
N GLU A 117 10.27 -23.30 -19.88
CA GLU A 117 10.01 -23.80 -18.55
C GLU A 117 10.48 -22.82 -17.46
N ASP A 118 11.60 -22.13 -17.67
CA ASP A 118 12.12 -21.08 -16.77
C ASP A 118 11.30 -19.79 -16.92
N TYR A 119 10.94 -19.41 -18.14
CA TYR A 119 10.05 -18.27 -18.42
C TYR A 119 8.72 -18.42 -17.67
N ASN A 120 8.13 -19.61 -17.71
CA ASN A 120 6.86 -19.90 -17.04
C ASN A 120 6.95 -19.77 -15.51
N VAL A 121 8.10 -20.06 -14.90
CA VAL A 121 8.31 -19.82 -13.46
C VAL A 121 8.23 -18.33 -13.15
N VAL A 122 8.98 -17.50 -13.87
CA VAL A 122 8.98 -16.04 -13.65
C VAL A 122 7.58 -15.46 -13.86
N LEU A 123 6.90 -15.90 -14.91
CA LEU A 123 5.54 -15.46 -15.20
C LEU A 123 4.54 -15.86 -14.11
N ASP A 124 4.65 -17.08 -13.54
CA ASP A 124 3.78 -17.52 -12.44
C ASP A 124 3.97 -16.65 -11.19
N TYR A 125 5.21 -16.42 -10.77
CA TYR A 125 5.50 -15.54 -9.62
C TYR A 125 5.03 -14.10 -9.86
N ALA A 126 5.20 -13.57 -11.07
CA ALA A 126 4.71 -12.25 -11.43
C ALA A 126 3.16 -12.17 -11.39
N LYS A 127 2.46 -13.22 -11.85
CA LYS A 127 1.00 -13.34 -11.77
C LYS A 127 0.52 -13.42 -10.32
N ARG A 128 1.22 -14.16 -9.45
CA ARG A 128 0.96 -14.19 -7.99
C ARG A 128 1.15 -12.81 -7.36
N GLY A 129 2.21 -12.08 -7.72
CA GLY A 129 2.42 -10.70 -7.25
C GLY A 129 1.27 -9.78 -7.65
N LYS A 130 0.78 -9.89 -8.89
CA LYS A 130 -0.40 -9.17 -9.36
C LYS A 130 -1.63 -9.54 -8.54
N MET A 131 -1.84 -10.82 -8.24
CA MET A 131 -2.96 -11.26 -7.41
C MET A 131 -2.91 -10.63 -6.01
N ILE A 132 -1.74 -10.62 -5.35
CA ILE A 132 -1.57 -9.96 -4.04
C ILE A 132 -1.96 -8.48 -4.09
N MET A 133 -1.52 -7.74 -5.12
CA MET A 133 -1.89 -6.34 -5.31
C MET A 133 -3.42 -6.15 -5.40
N TYR A 134 -4.12 -7.01 -6.14
CA TYR A 134 -5.58 -6.93 -6.26
C TYR A 134 -6.30 -7.36 -4.98
N THR A 135 -5.75 -8.31 -4.22
CA THR A 135 -6.27 -8.68 -2.90
C THR A 135 -6.21 -7.49 -1.94
N TRP A 136 -5.07 -6.78 -1.87
CA TRP A 136 -4.93 -5.55 -1.09
C TRP A 136 -5.93 -4.47 -1.51
N LEU A 137 -6.10 -4.26 -2.82
CA LEU A 137 -7.08 -3.32 -3.35
C LEU A 137 -8.51 -3.70 -2.94
N ALA A 138 -8.89 -4.97 -3.06
CA ALA A 138 -10.22 -5.45 -2.73
C ALA A 138 -10.53 -5.30 -1.24
N LEU A 139 -9.58 -5.65 -0.37
CA LEU A 139 -9.70 -5.50 1.09
C LEU A 139 -9.81 -4.02 1.48
N ALA A 140 -8.97 -3.16 0.91
CA ALA A 140 -9.02 -1.73 1.22
C ALA A 140 -10.34 -1.10 0.76
N LEU A 141 -10.83 -1.44 -0.45
CA LEU A 141 -12.11 -0.93 -0.95
C LEU A 141 -13.30 -1.46 -0.15
N SER A 142 -13.31 -2.73 0.26
CA SER A 142 -14.42 -3.28 1.05
C SER A 142 -14.53 -2.57 2.40
N CYS A 143 -13.41 -2.30 3.08
CA CYS A 143 -13.39 -1.50 4.31
C CYS A 143 -14.00 -0.11 4.10
N VAL A 144 -13.64 0.59 3.03
CA VAL A 144 -14.19 1.92 2.72
C VAL A 144 -15.68 1.83 2.44
N ILE A 145 -16.12 0.89 1.59
CA ILE A 145 -17.53 0.75 1.23
C ILE A 145 -18.39 0.48 2.48
N ILE A 146 -17.95 -0.41 3.37
CA ILE A 146 -18.70 -0.72 4.60
C ILE A 146 -18.87 0.52 5.47
N HIS A 147 -17.80 1.30 5.69
CA HIS A 147 -17.87 2.53 6.49
C HIS A 147 -18.74 3.60 5.82
N GLN A 148 -18.66 3.75 4.50
CA GLN A 148 -19.50 4.71 3.77
C GLN A 148 -20.98 4.33 3.87
N LEU A 149 -21.30 3.05 3.70
CA LEU A 149 -22.68 2.56 3.80
C LEU A 149 -23.26 2.71 5.20
N SER A 150 -22.46 2.62 6.26
CA SER A 150 -22.96 2.82 7.64
C SER A 150 -23.47 4.24 7.91
N ALA A 151 -23.04 5.23 7.12
CA ALA A 151 -23.56 6.60 7.20
C ALA A 151 -24.62 6.87 6.11
N ILE A 152 -24.39 6.42 4.88
CA ILE A 152 -25.30 6.68 3.74
C ILE A 152 -26.66 6.02 3.92
N LEU A 153 -26.71 4.75 4.38
CA LEU A 153 -27.97 4.02 4.51
C LEU A 153 -28.92 4.69 5.51
N PRO A 154 -28.48 5.08 6.73
CA PRO A 154 -29.31 5.88 7.64
C PRO A 154 -29.76 7.22 7.06
N MET A 155 -28.89 7.97 6.37
CA MET A 155 -29.26 9.25 5.75
C MET A 155 -30.38 9.07 4.71
N VAL A 156 -30.25 8.08 3.83
CA VAL A 156 -31.25 7.79 2.79
C VAL A 156 -32.55 7.30 3.41
N HIS A 157 -32.47 6.42 4.41
CA HIS A 157 -33.65 5.91 5.12
C HIS A 157 -34.43 7.04 5.80
N ASN A 158 -33.74 7.93 6.53
CA ASN A 158 -34.38 9.04 7.22
C ASN A 158 -35.01 10.02 6.24
N ALA A 159 -34.32 10.34 5.15
CA ALA A 159 -34.88 11.19 4.09
C ALA A 159 -36.13 10.58 3.44
N ALA A 160 -36.14 9.26 3.22
CA ALA A 160 -37.29 8.57 2.62
C ALA A 160 -38.50 8.49 3.58
N MET A 161 -38.27 8.31 4.87
CA MET A 161 -39.34 8.14 5.87
C MET A 161 -39.92 9.46 6.38
N THR A 162 -39.08 10.47 6.58
CA THR A 162 -39.49 11.75 7.21
C THR A 162 -39.66 12.88 6.20
N GLY A 163 -39.14 12.73 4.98
CA GLY A 163 -39.07 13.81 3.99
C GLY A 163 -37.96 14.83 4.28
N GLU A 164 -37.23 14.69 5.38
CA GLU A 164 -36.17 15.62 5.78
C GLU A 164 -34.79 14.95 5.73
N PHE A 165 -33.80 15.66 5.16
CA PHE A 165 -32.42 15.20 5.17
C PHE A 165 -31.83 15.37 6.57
N GLN A 166 -31.57 14.26 7.24
CA GLN A 166 -30.81 14.24 8.48
C GLN A 166 -29.40 13.76 8.20
N CYS A 167 -28.43 14.63 8.47
CA CYS A 167 -27.02 14.26 8.40
C CYS A 167 -26.71 13.13 9.39
N VAL A 168 -26.07 12.07 8.89
CA VAL A 168 -25.43 11.06 9.73
C VAL A 168 -23.93 11.12 9.49
N HIS A 169 -23.21 11.49 10.55
CA HIS A 169 -21.76 11.61 10.51
C HIS A 169 -21.10 10.24 10.33
N LEU A 170 -20.06 10.20 9.51
CA LEU A 170 -19.25 8.99 9.30
C LEU A 170 -18.55 8.54 10.60
N TYR A 171 -18.17 9.51 11.42
CA TYR A 171 -17.57 9.33 12.72
C TYR A 171 -18.24 10.28 13.71
N ASN A 172 -18.62 9.79 14.88
CA ASN A 172 -19.19 10.61 15.94
C ASN A 172 -18.10 11.32 16.75
N ILE A 173 -17.37 12.21 16.07
CA ILE A 173 -16.26 12.98 16.61
C ILE A 173 -16.80 14.26 17.25
N THR A 174 -16.23 14.63 18.40
CA THR A 174 -16.41 15.95 19.01
C THR A 174 -15.39 16.92 18.41
N TYR A 175 -15.85 18.01 17.79
CA TYR A 175 -15.00 18.98 17.12
C TYR A 175 -14.61 20.16 18.04
N PRO A 176 -13.50 20.86 17.76
CA PRO A 176 -13.14 22.06 18.52
C PRO A 176 -13.96 23.29 18.10
N GLY A 177 -14.38 24.08 19.10
CA GLY A 177 -15.00 25.40 18.90
C GLY A 177 -16.34 25.36 18.15
N ASN A 178 -16.58 26.37 17.30
CA ASN A 178 -17.86 26.54 16.59
C ASN A 178 -18.19 25.38 15.63
N LEU A 179 -17.20 24.59 15.22
CA LEU A 179 -17.42 23.46 14.34
C LEU A 179 -18.33 22.40 14.97
N GLU A 180 -18.27 22.23 16.30
CA GLU A 180 -19.16 21.31 17.03
C GLU A 180 -20.62 21.76 16.98
N ILE A 181 -20.85 23.07 17.03
CA ILE A 181 -22.19 23.68 16.98
C ILE A 181 -22.78 23.50 15.58
N TRP A 182 -21.97 23.72 14.54
CA TRP A 182 -22.42 23.69 13.15
C TRP A 182 -22.38 22.29 12.51
N LYS A 183 -21.85 21.26 13.17
CA LYS A 183 -21.63 19.95 12.53
C LYS A 183 -22.90 19.34 11.94
N ASN A 184 -24.06 19.62 12.51
CA ASN A 184 -25.34 19.10 12.04
C ASN A 184 -25.95 19.92 10.90
N GLU A 185 -25.40 21.09 10.57
CA GLU A 185 -25.78 21.81 9.36
C GLU A 185 -25.37 21.00 8.13
N THR A 186 -26.28 20.89 7.16
CA THR A 186 -26.10 20.06 5.96
C THR A 186 -24.78 20.35 5.23
N SER A 187 -24.41 21.62 5.07
CA SER A 187 -23.18 22.03 4.38
C SER A 187 -21.91 21.57 5.12
N VAL A 188 -21.88 21.73 6.44
CA VAL A 188 -20.74 21.34 7.29
C VAL A 188 -20.63 19.83 7.36
N CYS A 189 -21.76 19.14 7.57
CA CYS A 189 -21.83 17.69 7.53
C CYS A 189 -21.26 17.11 6.23
N LEU A 190 -21.73 17.58 5.06
CA LEU A 190 -21.24 17.10 3.77
C LEU A 190 -19.75 17.40 3.58
N SER A 191 -19.27 18.52 4.12
CA SER A 191 -17.84 18.88 4.08
C SER A 191 -16.99 17.94 4.94
N LEU A 192 -17.45 17.59 6.14
CA LEU A 192 -16.81 16.61 7.03
C LEU A 192 -16.83 15.20 6.42
N PHE A 193 -17.96 14.81 5.83
CA PHE A 193 -18.08 13.56 5.10
C PHE A 193 -17.10 13.50 3.93
N ALA A 194 -16.97 14.57 3.15
CA ALA A 194 -16.00 14.67 2.07
C ALA A 194 -14.54 14.61 2.58
N LEU A 195 -14.24 15.24 3.71
CA LEU A 195 -12.92 15.20 4.36
C LEU A 195 -12.50 13.78 4.72
N PHE A 196 -13.35 13.03 5.43
CA PHE A 196 -13.03 11.64 5.80
C PHE A 196 -13.04 10.69 4.60
N THR A 197 -13.93 10.91 3.64
CA THR A 197 -13.94 10.16 2.36
C THR A 197 -12.64 10.37 1.60
N TYR A 198 -12.15 11.60 1.54
CA TYR A 198 -10.83 11.90 0.99
C TYR A 198 -9.72 11.15 1.73
N GLY A 199 -9.76 11.14 3.07
CA GLY A 199 -8.82 10.39 3.90
C GLY A 199 -8.79 8.90 3.56
N TYR A 200 -9.95 8.27 3.38
CA TYR A 200 -10.05 6.88 2.95
C TYR A 200 -9.49 6.64 1.55
N ILE A 201 -9.86 7.47 0.57
CA ILE A 201 -9.35 7.33 -0.79
C ILE A 201 -7.82 7.44 -0.78
N TYR A 202 -7.29 8.39 -0.01
CA TYR A 202 -5.86 8.56 0.16
C TYR A 202 -5.20 7.33 0.78
N ALA A 203 -5.79 6.78 1.85
CA ALA A 203 -5.33 5.55 2.49
C ALA A 203 -5.33 4.39 1.48
N VAL A 204 -6.42 4.12 0.76
CA VAL A 204 -6.51 3.06 -0.26
C VAL A 204 -5.39 3.17 -1.29
N ILE A 205 -5.17 4.37 -1.84
CA ILE A 205 -4.08 4.61 -2.80
C ILE A 205 -2.72 4.29 -2.17
N MET A 206 -2.54 4.64 -0.89
CA MET A 206 -1.29 4.39 -0.18
C MET A 206 -1.09 2.89 0.14
N TYR A 207 -2.14 2.15 0.51
CA TYR A 207 -2.08 0.71 0.75
C TYR A 207 -1.72 -0.10 -0.51
N ILE A 208 -2.21 0.33 -1.67
CA ILE A 208 -1.84 -0.29 -2.95
C ILE A 208 -0.40 0.04 -3.34
N ALA A 209 0.07 1.24 -3.02
CA ALA A 209 1.40 1.71 -3.42
C ALA A 209 2.54 1.18 -2.53
N GLY A 210 2.34 1.14 -1.21
CA GLY A 210 3.37 0.77 -0.24
C GLY A 210 3.29 -0.70 0.17
N PRO A 211 2.32 -1.08 1.01
CA PRO A 211 2.16 -2.45 1.54
C PRO A 211 2.24 -3.56 0.49
N ALA A 212 1.60 -3.39 -0.67
CA ALA A 212 1.62 -4.42 -1.72
C ALA A 212 3.02 -4.62 -2.33
N LEU A 213 3.89 -3.60 -2.33
CA LEU A 213 5.22 -3.67 -2.96
C LEU A 213 6.14 -4.66 -2.25
N GLY A 214 6.10 -4.74 -0.91
CA GLY A 214 6.94 -5.66 -0.13
C GLY A 214 6.76 -7.12 -0.54
N PRO A 215 5.53 -7.68 -0.44
CA PRO A 215 5.24 -9.04 -0.88
C PRO A 215 5.52 -9.30 -2.37
N ILE A 216 5.35 -8.29 -3.24
CA ILE A 216 5.70 -8.41 -4.67
C ILE A 216 7.21 -8.62 -4.83
N LEU A 217 8.03 -7.84 -4.11
CA LEU A 217 9.49 -7.98 -4.13
C LEU A 217 9.95 -9.32 -3.54
N MET A 218 9.31 -9.76 -2.45
CA MET A 218 9.56 -11.08 -1.86
C MET A 218 9.24 -12.20 -2.85
N LEU A 219 8.07 -12.17 -3.49
CA LEU A 219 7.70 -13.14 -4.53
C LEU A 219 8.64 -13.13 -5.71
N HIS A 220 9.10 -11.95 -6.15
CA HIS A 220 10.07 -11.83 -7.23
C HIS A 220 11.33 -12.62 -6.93
N GLY A 221 11.96 -12.40 -5.77
CA GLY A 221 13.18 -13.13 -5.48
C GLY A 221 12.96 -14.57 -5.01
N CYS A 222 11.78 -14.95 -4.53
CA CYS A 222 11.39 -16.37 -4.46
C CYS A 222 11.36 -17.02 -5.86
N GLY A 223 10.89 -16.30 -6.88
CA GLY A 223 10.96 -16.73 -8.27
C GLY A 223 12.40 -16.90 -8.76
N GLN A 224 13.27 -15.94 -8.46
CA GLN A 224 14.70 -16.03 -8.78
C GLN A 224 15.38 -17.22 -8.08
N LEU A 225 15.03 -17.47 -6.82
CA LEU A 225 15.51 -18.62 -6.05
C LEU A 225 15.13 -19.96 -6.70
N GLU A 226 13.88 -20.09 -7.12
CA GLU A 226 13.39 -21.31 -7.75
C GLU A 226 14.09 -21.55 -9.11
N LEU A 227 14.34 -20.50 -9.90
CA LEU A 227 15.13 -20.61 -11.13
C LEU A 227 16.55 -21.12 -10.86
N VAL A 228 17.22 -20.57 -9.85
CA VAL A 228 18.57 -21.01 -9.46
C VAL A 228 18.56 -22.47 -9.02
N ARG A 229 17.60 -22.87 -8.18
CA ARG A 229 17.43 -24.25 -7.73
C ARG A 229 17.26 -25.22 -8.91
N ARG A 230 16.42 -24.87 -9.89
CA ARG A 230 16.17 -25.69 -11.08
C ARG A 230 17.42 -25.87 -11.92
N ARG A 231 18.15 -24.79 -12.22
CA ARG A 231 19.41 -24.84 -12.98
C ARG A 231 20.47 -25.68 -12.29
N ILE A 232 20.54 -25.59 -10.97
CA ILE A 232 21.40 -26.45 -10.16
C ILE A 232 21.00 -27.92 -10.34
N ALA A 233 19.73 -28.27 -10.12
CA ALA A 233 19.23 -29.63 -10.25
C ALA A 233 19.47 -30.24 -11.65
N GLU A 234 19.25 -29.46 -12.71
CA GLU A 234 19.55 -29.88 -14.09
C GLU A 234 21.04 -30.11 -14.32
N THR A 235 21.90 -29.27 -13.73
CA THR A 235 23.35 -29.44 -13.83
C THR A 235 23.83 -30.71 -13.11
N TYR A 236 23.25 -31.02 -11.93
CA TYR A 236 23.55 -32.24 -11.18
C TYR A 236 23.04 -33.51 -11.87
N SER A 237 21.84 -33.47 -12.45
CA SER A 237 21.30 -34.56 -13.26
C SER A 237 22.19 -34.87 -14.47
N LYS A 238 22.94 -33.86 -14.96
CA LYS A 238 23.83 -33.96 -16.14
C LYS A 238 25.31 -34.22 -15.82
N ARG A 239 25.83 -34.06 -14.58
CA ARG A 239 27.28 -34.25 -14.26
C ARG A 239 27.59 -34.79 -12.86
N ASN A 240 28.54 -35.72 -12.82
CA ASN A 240 29.16 -36.30 -11.61
C ASN A 240 30.10 -35.28 -10.89
N LYS A 241 29.81 -35.04 -9.61
CA LYS A 241 30.61 -34.63 -8.40
C LYS A 241 31.75 -33.58 -8.41
N GLY A 242 32.17 -32.94 -9.52
CA GLY A 242 33.31 -31.99 -9.49
C GLY A 242 32.98 -30.48 -9.50
N PHE A 243 31.76 -30.10 -9.88
CA PHE A 243 31.39 -28.71 -10.24
C PHE A 243 30.73 -27.92 -9.10
N GLU A 244 30.82 -28.46 -7.89
CA GLU A 244 29.92 -28.20 -6.77
C GLU A 244 30.11 -26.84 -6.09
N VAL A 245 31.35 -26.36 -6.01
CA VAL A 245 31.66 -25.15 -5.23
C VAL A 245 31.47 -23.86 -6.04
N HIS A 246 31.68 -23.88 -7.36
CA HIS A 246 31.66 -22.66 -8.17
C HIS A 246 30.23 -22.14 -8.40
N ASN A 247 29.30 -23.03 -8.77
CA ASN A 247 27.90 -22.65 -9.05
C ASN A 247 27.12 -22.32 -7.78
N LEU A 248 27.35 -23.03 -6.67
CA LEU A 248 26.76 -22.67 -5.37
C LEU A 248 27.28 -21.32 -4.87
N LYS A 249 28.57 -21.03 -5.08
CA LYS A 249 29.14 -19.71 -4.74
C LYS A 249 28.60 -18.62 -5.67
N LEU A 250 28.31 -18.92 -6.94
CA LEU A 250 27.68 -17.98 -7.87
C LEU A 250 26.22 -17.72 -7.50
N ALA A 251 25.45 -18.76 -7.16
CA ALA A 251 24.07 -18.70 -6.70
C ALA A 251 23.94 -17.94 -5.36
N ALA A 252 24.76 -18.29 -4.38
CA ALA A 252 24.84 -17.59 -3.10
C ALA A 252 25.35 -16.15 -3.26
N LYS A 253 26.25 -15.88 -4.22
CA LYS A 253 26.67 -14.52 -4.55
C LYS A 253 25.56 -13.74 -5.26
N HIS A 254 24.80 -14.35 -6.16
CA HIS A 254 23.63 -13.73 -6.81
C HIS A 254 22.58 -13.39 -5.76
N LEU A 255 22.27 -14.31 -4.86
CA LEU A 255 21.39 -14.06 -3.70
C LEU A 255 21.94 -12.99 -2.78
N SER A 256 23.22 -13.06 -2.42
CA SER A 256 23.83 -12.03 -1.58
C SER A 256 23.90 -10.70 -2.31
N MET A 257 24.00 -10.62 -3.64
CA MET A 257 24.00 -9.33 -4.34
C MET A 257 22.58 -8.78 -4.52
N THR A 258 21.59 -9.64 -4.74
CA THR A 258 20.16 -9.27 -4.79
C THR A 258 19.60 -8.89 -3.41
N TYR A 259 20.16 -9.42 -2.31
CA TYR A 259 19.62 -9.25 -0.95
C TYR A 259 20.62 -8.71 0.10
N LYS A 260 21.89 -8.40 -0.23
CA LYS A 260 22.86 -7.79 0.73
C LYS A 260 22.44 -6.43 1.24
N TYR A 261 21.45 -5.80 0.62
CA TYR A 261 20.93 -4.52 1.04
C TYR A 261 19.43 -4.65 1.23
N ASP A 262 18.99 -5.14 2.41
CA ASP A 262 17.71 -4.76 3.06
C ASP A 262 17.05 -5.85 3.93
N VAL A 263 17.52 -7.10 4.04
CA VAL A 263 16.80 -8.07 4.89
C VAL A 263 16.74 -7.62 6.36
N SER A 264 17.75 -6.92 6.85
CA SER A 264 17.75 -6.29 8.17
C SER A 264 16.89 -5.01 8.29
N ASP A 265 16.55 -4.32 7.19
CA ASP A 265 15.71 -3.10 7.22
C ASP A 265 14.22 -3.43 6.91
N LEU A 266 13.94 -4.47 6.12
CA LEU A 266 12.59 -4.93 5.78
C LEU A 266 11.97 -5.85 6.85
N LEU A 267 12.76 -6.71 7.52
CA LEU A 267 12.26 -7.50 8.65
C LEU A 267 11.90 -6.62 9.85
N VAL A 268 12.54 -5.47 10.01
CA VAL A 268 12.21 -4.51 11.05
C VAL A 268 10.78 -3.98 10.86
N LEU A 269 10.34 -3.73 9.62
CA LEU A 269 8.95 -3.33 9.34
C LEU A 269 7.93 -4.45 9.54
N ASP A 270 8.29 -5.71 9.27
CA ASP A 270 7.40 -6.86 9.49
C ASP A 270 7.31 -7.25 10.99
N THR A 271 8.36 -6.97 11.77
CA THR A 271 8.38 -7.17 13.22
C THR A 271 7.60 -6.06 13.95
N TYR A 272 7.57 -4.83 13.42
CA TYR A 272 6.77 -3.74 13.99
C TYR A 272 5.29 -3.76 13.59
N MET A 273 4.89 -4.58 12.61
CA MET A 273 3.49 -4.75 12.17
C MET A 273 2.81 -6.01 12.74
N ASN A 274 3.54 -6.85 13.47
CA ASN A 274 3.03 -8.04 14.16
C ASN A 274 3.03 -7.89 15.71
N LEU A 275 3.08 -6.66 16.21
CA LEU A 275 2.87 -6.25 17.60
C LEU A 275 1.67 -5.31 17.68
#